data_AF-A0AAD5CAQ3-F1
#
_entry.id   AF-A0AAD5CAQ3-F1
#
_cell.length_a   1.000
_cell.length_b   1.000
_cell.length_c   1.000
_cell.angle_alpha   90.00
_cell.angle_beta   90.00
_cell.angle_gamma   90.00
#
_symmetry.space_group_name_H-M   'P 1'
#
loop_
_entity.id
_entity.type
_entity.pdbx_description
1 polymer ?
#
loop_
_entity_poly.entity_id
_entity_poly.type
_entity_poly.pdbx_seq_one_letter_code
_entity_poly.pdbx_strand_id
1 'polypeptide(L)'
;MIMSYIKVPSCLILAVTPANSDLANSDALQIAGNADPDGYRTIGVITKLDIMDRGTDARSFLLGKVIPLRLGYVGVINRSQE
;
A
#
# COMPACT_ATOMS: atom_id res chain seq x y z
N MET A 1 18.80 -1.71 1.54
CA MET A 1 18.76 -1.43 2.99
C MET A 1 17.34 -1.48 3.61
N ILE A 2 16.34 -2.10 2.95
CA ILE A 2 14.98 -2.30 3.52
C ILE A 2 14.76 -3.75 3.95
N MET A 3 15.20 -4.70 3.10
CA MET A 3 15.02 -6.14 3.32
C MET A 3 15.54 -6.64 4.66
N SER A 4 16.59 -6.04 5.23
CA SER A 4 17.14 -6.40 6.54
C SER A 4 16.16 -6.16 7.68
N TYR A 5 15.26 -5.17 7.55
CA TYR A 5 14.26 -4.84 8.57
C TYR A 5 12.98 -5.63 8.35
N ILE A 6 12.46 -5.62 7.11
CA ILE A 6 11.15 -6.20 6.83
C ILE A 6 11.15 -7.72 6.79
N LYS A 7 12.31 -8.39 6.73
CA LYS A 7 12.40 -9.85 6.88
C LYS A 7 12.25 -10.33 8.32
N VAL A 8 12.34 -9.44 9.31
CA VAL A 8 12.13 -9.80 10.71
C VAL A 8 10.65 -10.17 10.91
N PRO A 9 10.31 -11.37 11.42
CA PRO A 9 8.91 -11.81 11.50
C PRO A 9 8.00 -10.91 12.35
N SER A 10 8.55 -10.25 13.37
CA SER A 10 7.81 -9.31 14.23
C SER A 10 7.64 -7.91 13.63
N CYS A 11 8.22 -7.64 12.46
CA CYS A 11 8.08 -6.35 11.79
C CYS A 11 6.74 -6.27 11.05
N LEU A 12 5.92 -5.29 11.42
CA LEU A 12 4.74 -4.89 10.67
C LEU A 12 5.15 -4.00 9.49
N ILE A 13 4.67 -4.33 8.29
CA ILE A 13 4.98 -3.59 7.07
C ILE A 13 3.79 -2.67 6.74
N LEU A 14 4.05 -1.37 6.62
CA LEU A 14 3.10 -0.41 6.07
C LEU A 14 3.49 -0.10 4.62
N ALA A 15 2.80 -0.72 3.67
CA ALA A 15 3.06 -0.55 2.24
C ALA A 15 2.34 0.69 1.72
N VAL A 16 3.01 1.84 1.81
CA VAL A 16 2.45 3.15 1.43
C VAL A 16 2.55 3.36 -0.08
N THR A 17 1.41 3.56 -0.74
CA THR A 17 1.31 3.85 -2.17
C THR A 17 0.41 5.09 -2.37
N PRO A 18 0.78 6.05 -3.25
CA PRO A 18 -0.10 7.16 -3.57
C PRO A 18 -1.23 6.72 -4.53
N ALA A 19 -2.42 7.28 -4.35
CA ALA A 19 -3.63 6.90 -5.10
C ALA A 19 -3.61 7.31 -6.58
N ASN A 20 -2.76 8.26 -6.94
CA ASN A 20 -2.55 8.71 -8.31
C ASN A 20 -1.56 7.82 -9.10
N SER A 21 -1.09 6.72 -8.50
CA SER A 21 -0.19 5.75 -9.13
C SER A 21 -0.86 4.38 -9.18
N ASP A 22 -0.48 3.57 -10.17
CA ASP A 22 -1.00 2.21 -10.29
C ASP A 22 -0.44 1.30 -9.19
N LEU A 23 -1.36 0.65 -8.47
CA LEU A 23 -1.05 -0.24 -7.36
C LEU A 23 -0.26 -1.48 -7.81
N ALA A 24 -0.50 -1.97 -9.03
CA ALA A 24 0.21 -3.13 -9.58
C ALA A 24 1.71 -2.86 -9.78
N ASN A 25 2.07 -1.59 -9.98
CA ASN A 25 3.43 -1.12 -10.17
C ASN A 25 4.03 -0.52 -8.88
N SER A 26 3.40 -0.74 -7.72
CA SER A 26 3.91 -0.24 -6.44
C SER A 26 5.14 -1.02 -5.98
N ASP A 27 6.30 -0.36 -5.98
CA ASP A 27 7.54 -0.89 -5.42
C ASP A 27 7.37 -1.31 -3.95
N ALA A 28 6.58 -0.54 -3.18
CA ALA A 28 6.32 -0.84 -1.77
C ALA A 28 5.62 -2.18 -1.59
N LEU A 29 4.62 -2.49 -2.42
CA LEU A 29 3.91 -3.76 -2.37
C LEU A 29 4.74 -4.92 -2.93
N GLN A 30 5.55 -4.69 -3.97
CA GLN A 30 6.45 -5.72 -4.49
C GLN A 30 7.52 -6.11 -3.45
N ILE A 31 8.14 -5.12 -2.81
CA ILE A 31 9.14 -5.35 -1.76
C ILE A 31 8.50 -6.01 -0.53
N ALA A 32 7.29 -5.59 -0.15
CA ALA A 32 6.54 -6.21 0.94
C ALA A 32 6.20 -7.67 0.61
N GLY A 33 5.70 -7.97 -0.60
CA GLY A 33 5.38 -9.33 -1.03
C GLY A 33 6.60 -10.26 -1.07
N ASN A 34 7.79 -9.73 -1.37
CA ASN A 34 9.04 -10.51 -1.28
C ASN A 34 9.43 -10.89 0.17
N ALA A 35 8.96 -10.14 1.17
CA ALA A 35 9.25 -10.39 2.58
C ALA A 35 8.08 -11.06 3.33
N ASP A 36 6.84 -10.84 2.88
CA ASP A 36 5.58 -11.34 3.42
C ASP A 36 4.65 -11.79 2.28
N PRO A 37 4.95 -12.93 1.60
CA PRO A 37 4.20 -13.39 0.42
C PRO A 37 2.72 -13.66 0.69
N ASP A 38 2.38 -14.05 1.92
CA ASP A 38 1.01 -14.34 2.36
C ASP A 38 0.25 -13.11 2.87
N GLY A 39 0.94 -11.97 3.01
CA GLY A 39 0.36 -10.70 3.44
C GLY A 39 -0.17 -10.68 4.88
N TYR A 40 0.34 -11.52 5.79
CA TYR A 40 -0.16 -11.61 7.17
C TYR A 40 0.20 -10.42 8.04
N ARG A 41 1.27 -9.70 7.70
CA ARG A 41 1.83 -8.60 8.49
C ARG A 41 2.07 -7.35 7.64
N THR A 42 1.37 -7.25 6.51
CA THR A 42 1.42 -6.11 5.61
C THR A 42 0.06 -5.42 5.57
N ILE A 43 0.05 -4.12 5.83
CA ILE A 43 -1.11 -3.25 5.67
C ILE A 43 -0.87 -2.36 4.45
N GLY A 44 -1.80 -2.35 3.51
CA GLY A 44 -1.76 -1.42 2.38
C GLY A 44 -2.23 -0.03 2.81
N VAL A 45 -1.44 1.00 2.53
CA VAL A 45 -1.82 2.38 2.85
C VAL A 45 -1.92 3.18 1.56
N ILE A 46 -3.11 3.67 1.26
CA ILE A 46 -3.38 4.48 0.06
C ILE A 46 -3.41 5.95 0.47
N THR A 47 -2.42 6.72 0.02
CA THR A 47 -2.29 8.15 0.33
C THR A 47 -2.76 9.03 -0.84
N LYS A 48 -2.87 10.35 -0.65
CA LYS A 48 -3.12 11.30 -1.75
C LYS A 48 -4.45 11.08 -2.49
N LEU A 49 -5.47 10.59 -1.80
CA LEU A 49 -6.80 10.34 -2.37
C LEU A 49 -7.49 11.63 -2.87
N ASP A 50 -7.08 12.77 -2.34
CA ASP A 50 -7.55 14.11 -2.66
C ASP A 50 -7.10 14.62 -4.04
N ILE A 51 -5.97 14.14 -4.55
CA ILE A 51 -5.40 14.56 -5.85
C ILE A 51 -5.48 13.46 -6.92
N MET A 52 -6.45 12.55 -6.79
CA MET A 52 -6.71 11.56 -7.84
C MET A 52 -7.23 12.22 -9.12
N ASP A 53 -6.91 11.63 -10.26
CA ASP A 53 -7.39 12.11 -11.56
C ASP A 53 -8.93 12.02 -11.63
N ARG A 54 -9.55 13.09 -12.14
CA ARG A 54 -11.01 13.14 -12.28
C ARG A 54 -11.49 11.99 -13.17
N GLY A 55 -12.51 11.27 -12.70
CA GLY A 55 -13.06 10.10 -13.37
C GLY A 55 -12.41 8.77 -12.96
N THR A 56 -11.46 8.79 -12.02
CA THR A 56 -10.89 7.59 -11.40
C THR A 56 -11.33 7.46 -9.93
N ASP A 57 -11.25 6.25 -9.38
CA ASP A 57 -11.52 5.99 -7.96
C ASP A 57 -10.59 4.91 -7.40
N ALA A 58 -10.35 4.94 -6.09
CA ALA A 58 -9.51 3.98 -5.39
C ALA A 58 -10.32 2.82 -4.77
N ARG A 59 -11.60 2.64 -5.12
CA ARG A 59 -12.48 1.67 -4.46
C ARG A 59 -11.95 0.25 -4.60
N SER A 60 -11.49 -0.12 -5.80
CA SER A 60 -10.91 -1.44 -6.04
C SER A 60 -9.63 -1.68 -5.23
N PHE A 61 -8.84 -0.63 -4.98
CA PHE A 61 -7.66 -0.70 -4.13
C PHE A 61 -8.04 -0.89 -2.67
N LEU A 62 -8.95 -0.04 -2.16
CA LEU A 62 -9.39 -0.09 -0.76
C LEU A 62 -10.15 -1.38 -0.41
N LEU A 63 -10.84 -1.97 -1.37
CA LEU A 63 -11.49 -3.27 -1.22
C LEU A 63 -10.55 -4.47 -1.42
N GLY A 64 -9.24 -4.24 -1.68
CA GLY A 64 -8.26 -5.30 -1.88
C GLY A 64 -8.52 -6.17 -3.11
N LYS A 65 -9.24 -5.66 -4.11
CA LYS A 65 -9.61 -6.41 -5.33
C LYS A 65 -8.48 -6.53 -6.34
N VAL A 66 -7.47 -5.66 -6.25
CA VAL A 66 -6.33 -5.62 -7.19
C VAL A 66 -5.18 -6.46 -6.66
N ILE A 67 -4.69 -6.15 -5.46
CA ILE A 67 -3.74 -6.97 -4.72
C ILE A 67 -4.40 -7.30 -3.38
N PRO A 68 -4.67 -8.58 -3.07
CA PRO A 68 -5.27 -8.95 -1.80
C PRO A 68 -4.22 -8.93 -0.68
N LEU A 69 -4.55 -8.26 0.43
CA LEU A 69 -3.78 -8.29 1.68
C LEU A 69 -4.68 -8.76 2.81
N ARG A 70 -4.17 -9.59 3.73
CA ARG A 70 -4.98 -10.13 4.83
C ARG A 70 -5.43 -9.07 5.82
N LEU A 71 -4.59 -8.06 6.04
CA LEU A 71 -4.91 -6.93 6.90
C LEU A 71 -5.64 -5.79 6.14
N GLY A 72 -5.89 -5.97 4.85
CA GLY A 72 -6.62 -5.02 4.02
C GLY A 72 -5.86 -3.72 3.73
N TYR A 73 -6.65 -2.69 3.39
CA TYR A 73 -6.17 -1.38 2.96
C TYR A 73 -6.82 -0.26 3.77
N VAL A 74 -6.05 0.81 3.99
CA VAL A 74 -6.50 2.02 4.66
C VAL A 74 -6.19 3.23 3.77
N GLY A 75 -7.21 4.05 3.49
CA GLY A 75 -7.07 5.32 2.80
C GLY A 75 -6.76 6.45 3.77
N VAL A 76 -5.77 7.28 3.45
CA VAL A 76 -5.40 8.45 4.25
C VAL A 76 -5.17 9.68 3.36
N ILE A 77 -5.56 10.85 3.86
CA ILE A 77 -5.22 12.15 3.28
C ILE A 77 -4.26 12.82 4.26
N ASN A 78 -3.06 13.13 3.77
CA ASN A 78 -2.00 13.75 4.57
C ASN A 78 -2.00 15.26 4.38
N ARG A 79 -1.21 15.97 5.19
CA ARG A 79 -0.95 17.41 5.00
C ARG A 79 -0.22 17.64 3.66
N SER A 80 -0.61 18.70 2.96
CA SER A 80 0.12 19.24 1.81
C SER A 80 1.41 19.94 2.26
N GLN A 81 2.27 20.26 1.29
CA GLN A 81 3.47 21.06 1.52
C GLN A 81 3.13 22.52 1.90
N GLU A 82 1.93 22.97 1.51
CA GLU A 82 1.32 24.27 1.85
C GLU A 82 0.27 24.12 2.96
#